data_AF-A0A811T9I1-F1
#
_entry.id   AF-A0A811T9I1-F1
#
_cell.length_a   1.000
_cell.length_b   1.000
_cell.length_c   1.000
_cell.angle_alpha   90.00
_cell.angle_beta   90.00
_cell.angle_gamma   90.00
#
_symmetry.space_group_name_H-M   'P 1'
#
loop_
_entity.id
_entity.type
_entity.pdbx_description
1 polymer ?
#
loop_
_entity_poly.entity_id
_entity_poly.type
_entity_poly.pdbx_seq_one_letter_code
_entity_poly.pdbx_strand_id
1 'polypeptide(L)' 'MMPDYIAQCASLAMALEVSATPKPGNIDREHNYPDTRYEHFLASVVAAYPIIREAATQKKKLWRAISKGCQ' A
#
# COMPACT_ATOMS: atom_id res chain seq x y z
N MET A 1 -6.62 12.62 -15.59
CA MET A 1 -5.39 12.19 -14.90
C MET A 1 -5.19 10.73 -15.22
N MET A 2 -3.99 10.30 -15.62
CA MET A 2 -3.71 8.91 -15.98
C MET A 2 -3.81 8.01 -14.73
N PRO A 3 -4.61 6.94 -14.73
CA PRO A 3 -4.77 6.04 -13.58
C PRO A 3 -3.45 5.45 -13.07
N ASP A 4 -2.52 5.16 -13.98
CA ASP A 4 -1.18 4.67 -13.63
C ASP A 4 -0.37 5.69 -12.82
N TYR A 5 -0.49 6.99 -13.14
CA TYR A 5 0.17 8.05 -12.38
C TYR A 5 -0.35 8.11 -10.94
N ILE A 6 -1.68 8.04 -10.76
CA ILE A 6 -2.30 8.00 -9.43
C ILE A 6 -1.83 6.77 -8.65
N ALA A 7 -1.83 5.60 -9.30
CA ALA A 7 -1.42 4.35 -8.67
C ALA A 7 0.07 4.35 -8.28
N GLN A 8 0.95 4.92 -9.11
CA GLN A 8 2.37 5.06 -8.81
C GLN A 8 2.59 6.03 -7.64
N CYS A 9 1.95 7.20 -7.65
CA CYS A 9 2.04 8.16 -6.54
C CYS A 9 1.54 7.56 -5.23
N ALA A 10 0.42 6.84 -5.26
CA ALA A 10 -0.14 6.19 -4.08
C ALA A 10 0.78 5.08 -3.54
N SER A 11 1.33 4.25 -4.43
CA SER A 11 2.27 3.18 -4.04
C SER A 11 3.55 3.77 -3.46
N LEU A 12 4.08 4.86 -4.03
CA LEU A 12 5.22 5.58 -3.49
C LEU A 12 4.92 6.18 -2.11
N ALA A 13 3.76 6.81 -1.94
CA ALA A 13 3.35 7.36 -0.65
C ALA A 13 3.25 6.27 0.43
N MET A 14 2.67 5.12 0.10
CA MET A 14 2.61 3.97 1.02
C MET A 14 4.01 3.43 1.36
N ALA A 15 4.91 3.32 0.37
CA ALA A 15 6.28 2.87 0.61
C ALA A 15 7.05 3.83 1.54
N LEU A 16 6.90 5.14 1.32
CA LEU A 16 7.52 6.17 2.17
C LEU A 16 7.00 6.10 3.60
N GLU A 17 5.67 5.99 3.76
CA GLU A 17 5.00 5.87 5.05
C GLU A 17 5.47 4.64 5.85
N VAL A 18 5.62 3.49 5.18
CA VAL A 18 6.11 2.24 5.78
C VAL A 18 7.62 2.31 6.06
N SER A 19 8.39 3.01 5.24
CA SER A 19 9.85 3.14 5.39
C SER A 19 10.30 4.14 6.45
N ALA A 20 9.40 4.96 6.98
CA ALA A 20 9.70 5.90 8.04
C ALA A 20 10.31 5.17 9.25
N THR A 21 11.49 5.62 9.69
CA THR A 21 12.23 5.06 10.84
C THR A 21 12.82 6.24 11.63
N PRO A 22 12.66 6.30 12.97
CA PRO A 22 11.92 5.36 13.82
C PRO A 22 10.41 5.59 13.75
N LYS A 23 9.61 4.51 13.74
CA LYS A 23 8.14 4.58 13.78
C LYS A 23 7.64 4.23 15.19
N PRO A 24 7.14 5.19 15.98
CA PRO A 24 6.79 4.93 17.38
C PRO A 24 5.73 3.83 17.50
N GLY A 25 6.09 2.70 18.10
CA GLY A 25 5.16 1.60 18.40
C GLY A 25 4.68 0.79 17.19
N ASN A 26 5.35 0.88 16.04
CA ASN A 26 4.98 0.10 14.85
C ASN A 26 6.21 -0.62 14.27
N ILE A 27 5.98 -1.54 13.33
CA ILE A 27 7.08 -2.17 12.60
C ILE A 27 7.75 -1.12 11.71
N ASP A 28 9.07 -1.04 11.81
CA ASP A 28 9.93 -0.28 10.92
C ASP A 28 11.15 -1.13 10.53
N ARG A 29 12.15 -0.52 9.87
CA ARG A 29 13.32 -1.27 9.39
C ARG A 29 14.15 -1.88 10.52
N GLU A 30 14.06 -1.33 11.73
CA GLU A 30 14.87 -1.70 12.89
C GLU A 30 14.06 -2.53 13.91
N HIS A 31 12.73 -2.49 13.84
CA HIS A 31 11.84 -3.19 14.76
C HIS A 31 10.87 -4.12 14.01
N ASN A 32 11.16 -5.42 14.00
CA ASN A 32 10.25 -6.45 13.50
C ASN A 32 9.53 -7.18 14.65
N TYR A 33 8.32 -7.70 14.39
CA TYR A 33 7.65 -8.66 15.27
C TYR A 33 7.88 -10.10 14.75
N PRO A 34 7.72 -11.15 15.58
CA PRO A 34 7.99 -12.54 15.17
C PRO A 34 7.25 -12.98 13.90
N ASP A 35 6.00 -12.56 13.75
CA ASP A 35 5.13 -12.98 12.65
C ASP A 35 4.98 -11.92 11.55
N THR A 36 5.42 -10.68 11.80
CA THR A 36 5.23 -9.57 10.88
C THR A 36 6.52 -8.76 10.76
N ARG A 37 6.98 -8.57 9.53
CA ARG A 37 8.21 -7.86 9.23
C ARG A 37 7.96 -6.68 8.28
N TYR A 38 8.91 -5.76 8.23
CA TYR A 38 8.92 -4.65 7.29
C TYR A 38 8.69 -5.11 5.83
N GLU A 39 9.29 -6.23 5.43
CA GLU A 39 9.15 -6.76 4.07
C GLU A 39 7.72 -7.21 3.73
N HIS A 40 6.92 -7.61 4.72
CA HIS A 40 5.50 -7.94 4.50
C HIS A 40 4.70 -6.68 4.11
N PHE A 41 5.07 -5.51 4.66
CA PHE A 41 4.46 -4.25 4.26
C PHE A 41 4.93 -3.79 2.88
N LEU A 42 6.21 -3.99 2.53
CA LEU A 42 6.67 -3.71 1.16
C LEU A 42 5.95 -4.60 0.12
N ALA A 43 5.75 -5.88 0.45
CA ALA A 43 4.98 -6.78 -0.40
C ALA A 43 3.52 -6.31 -0.57
N SER A 44 2.89 -5.77 0.49
CA SER A 44 1.52 -5.25 0.41
C SER A 44 1.41 -3.98 -0.44
N VAL A 45 2.42 -3.11 -0.44
CA VAL A 45 2.48 -1.94 -1.35
C VAL A 45 2.44 -2.39 -2.81
N VAL A 46 3.24 -3.39 -3.18
CA VAL A 46 3.28 -3.91 -4.56
C VAL A 46 1.97 -4.60 -4.93
N ALA A 47 1.42 -5.41 -4.02
CA ALA A 47 0.15 -6.11 -4.23
C ALA A 47 -1.05 -5.15 -4.37
N ALA A 48 -1.01 -3.98 -3.74
CA ALA A 48 -2.08 -2.99 -3.81
C ALA A 48 -2.14 -2.24 -5.16
N TYR A 49 -1.04 -2.19 -5.92
CA TYR A 49 -0.95 -1.44 -7.18
C TYR A 49 -2.11 -1.69 -8.17
N PRO A 50 -2.43 -2.93 -8.59
CA PRO A 50 -3.51 -3.16 -9.55
C PRO A 50 -4.88 -2.70 -9.04
N ILE A 51 -5.14 -2.83 -7.72
CA ILE A 51 -6.38 -2.40 -7.07
C ILE A 51 -6.49 -0.89 -7.06
N ILE A 52 -5.41 -0.18 -6.71
CA ILE A 52 -5.36 1.28 -6.71
C ILE A 52 -5.52 1.80 -8.13
N ARG A 53 -4.89 1.16 -9.13
CA ARG A 53 -5.05 1.51 -10.53
C ARG A 53 -6.50 1.33 -10.99
N GLU A 54 -7.15 0.22 -10.63
CA GLU A 54 -8.58 0.02 -10.91
C GLU A 54 -9.46 1.06 -10.21
N ALA A 55 -9.16 1.41 -8.96
CA ALA A 55 -9.88 2.45 -8.25
C ALA A 55 -9.68 3.85 -8.88
N ALA A 56 -8.50 4.10 -9.45
CA ALA A 56 -8.19 5.34 -10.15
C ALA A 56 -8.86 5.45 -11.53
N THR A 57 -9.20 4.32 -12.18
CA THR A 57 -10.01 4.31 -13.42
C THR A 57 -11.50 4.50 -13.13
N GLN A 58 -11.98 3.98 -11.99
CA GLN A 58 -13.40 4.04 -11.64
C GLN A 58 -13.71 5.27 -10.77
N LYS A 59 -14.36 6.29 -11.36
CA LYS A 59 -14.95 7.43 -10.61
C LYS A 59 -15.97 7.03 -9.52
N LYS A 60 -16.27 5.73 -9.33
CA LYS A 60 -17.29 5.24 -8.39
C LYS A 60 -16.75 4.13 -7.49
N LYS A 61 -16.52 4.51 -6.22
CA LYS A 61 -16.40 3.66 -5.01
C LYS A 61 -15.14 2.78 -4.91
N LEU A 62 -14.02 3.43 -4.58
CA LEU A 62 -12.74 2.84 -4.10
C LEU A 62 -12.93 1.63 -3.15
N TRP A 63 -13.88 1.72 -2.22
CA TRP A 63 -14.22 0.66 -1.25
C TRP A 63 -14.61 -0.67 -1.90
N ARG A 64 -15.21 -0.64 -3.10
CA ARG A 64 -15.65 -1.85 -3.82
C ARG A 64 -14.50 -2.56 -4.54
N ALA A 65 -13.43 -1.84 -4.86
CA ALA A 65 -12.21 -2.40 -5.43
C ALA A 65 -11.35 -3.05 -4.34
N ILE A 66 -11.19 -2.38 -3.19
CA ILE A 66 -10.46 -2.92 -2.03
C ILE A 66 -11.15 -4.20 -1.51
N SER A 67 -12.48 -4.22 -1.44
CA SER A 67 -13.22 -5.41 -0.97
C SER A 67 -13.06 -6.64 -1.87
N LYS A 68 -12.66 -6.48 -3.15
CA LYS A 68 -12.44 -7.61 -4.06
C LYS A 68 -11.04 -8.21 -3.96
N GLY A 69 -10.05 -7.45 -3.50
CA GLY A 69 -8.66 -7.92 -3.37
C GLY A 69 -8.35 -8.66 -2.07
N CYS A 70 -9.33 -8.78 -1.17
CA CYS A 70 -9.20 -9.42 0.14
C CYS A 70 -9.75 -10.87 0.14
N GLN A 71 -10.01 -11.45 -1.03
CA GLN A 71 -10.58 -12.79 -1.19
C GLN A 71 -9.58 -13.76 -1.81
#